data_AF-A0A955MIB0-F1
#
_entry.id   AF-A0A955MIB0-F1
#
_cell.length_a   1.000
_cell.length_b   1.000
_cell.length_c   1.000
_cell.angle_alpha   90.00
_cell.angle_beta   90.00
_cell.angle_gamma   90.00
#
_symmetry.space_group_name_H-M   'P 1'
#
loop_
_entity.id
_entity.type
_entity.pdbx_description
1 polymer ?
#
loop_
_entity_poly.entity_id
_entity_poly.type
_entity_poly.pdbx_seq_one_letter_code
_entity_poly.pdbx_strand_id
1 'polypeptide(L)'
;MKSISFLTIIFAVLMSGCSLYHINSEEITTNYYPSKQSPRDIVYLENIDQPHELIGIVTVNAERRQRISEILEKMKREAAILGADAITNIRTDSTGQWKSLPAQNLISNGYIRANFSATAVKFK
;
A
#
# COMPACT_ATOMS: atom_id res chain seq x y z
N MET A 1 -4.58 28.35 -35.90
CA MET A 1 -3.54 28.42 -34.85
C MET A 1 -4.08 28.28 -33.42
N LYS A 2 -5.25 28.82 -33.06
CA LYS A 2 -5.80 28.72 -31.68
C LYS A 2 -6.19 27.30 -31.22
N SER A 3 -6.59 26.41 -32.14
CA SER A 3 -7.01 25.04 -31.79
C SER A 3 -5.85 24.11 -31.38
N ILE A 4 -4.66 24.32 -31.94
CA ILE A 4 -3.46 23.50 -31.66
C ILE A 4 -2.94 23.79 -30.24
N SER A 5 -2.97 25.05 -29.81
CA SER A 5 -2.57 25.46 -28.46
C SER A 5 -3.51 24.95 -27.36
N PHE A 6 -4.79 24.72 -27.68
CA PHE A 6 -5.73 24.16 -26.71
C PHE A 6 -5.51 22.65 -26.51
N LEU A 7 -5.18 21.94 -27.59
CA LEU A 7 -4.91 20.50 -27.57
C LEU A 7 -3.64 20.16 -26.76
N THR A 8 -2.59 21.00 -26.85
CA THR A 8 -1.35 20.80 -26.10
C THR A 8 -1.51 21.02 -24.60
N ILE A 9 -2.38 21.94 -24.18
CA ILE A 9 -2.68 22.18 -22.76
C ILE A 9 -3.43 20.98 -22.14
N ILE A 10 -4.40 20.42 -22.86
CA ILE A 10 -5.15 19.24 -22.40
C ILE A 10 -4.22 18.02 -22.26
N PHE A 11 -3.30 17.83 -23.21
CA PHE A 11 -2.34 16.72 -23.16
C PHE A 11 -1.35 16.84 -21.99
N ALA A 12 -0.94 18.07 -21.64
CA ALA A 12 -0.05 18.31 -20.50
C ALA A 12 -0.73 18.02 -19.14
N VAL A 13 -2.04 18.28 -19.02
CA VAL A 13 -2.82 17.96 -17.81
C VAL A 13 -3.03 16.45 -17.64
N LEU A 14 -3.17 15.71 -18.76
CA LEU A 14 -3.34 14.25 -18.70
C LEU A 14 -2.05 13.51 -18.28
N MET A 15 -0.87 14.07 -18.58
CA MET A 15 0.42 13.43 -18.26
C MET A 15 0.95 13.73 -16.84
N SER A 16 0.29 14.61 -16.09
CA SER A 16 0.71 14.98 -14.71
C SER A 16 0.11 14.07 -13.62
N GLY A 17 -0.70 13.07 -13.98
CA GLY A 17 -1.38 12.17 -13.04
C GLY A 17 -0.56 11.00 -12.46
N CYS A 18 0.73 10.87 -12.77
CA CYS A 18 1.44 9.60 -12.61
C CYS A 18 2.16 9.33 -11.26
N SER A 19 2.05 10.16 -10.20
CA SER A 19 2.91 9.99 -9.01
C SER A 19 2.23 9.76 -7.65
N LEU A 20 1.05 9.10 -7.59
CA LEU A 20 0.33 8.90 -6.31
C LEU A 20 0.38 7.49 -5.71
N TYR A 21 1.16 6.55 -6.26
CA TYR A 21 1.25 5.18 -5.73
C TYR A 21 2.70 4.76 -5.53
N HIS A 22 3.18 4.86 -4.28
CA HIS A 22 4.51 4.38 -3.88
C HIS A 22 4.33 3.22 -2.89
N ILE A 23 4.72 2.03 -3.33
CA ILE A 23 4.74 0.81 -2.54
C ILE A 23 6.16 0.26 -2.58
N ASN A 24 6.65 -0.17 -1.42
CA ASN A 24 7.91 -0.89 -1.30
C ASN A 24 7.62 -2.27 -0.69
N SER A 25 8.08 -3.31 -1.38
CA SER A 25 8.04 -4.69 -0.92
C SER A 25 9.47 -5.22 -0.87
N GLU A 26 9.87 -5.77 0.28
CA GLU A 26 11.20 -6.33 0.48
C GLU A 26 11.08 -7.85 0.64
N GLU A 27 11.71 -8.59 -0.28
CA GLU A 27 11.87 -10.04 -0.20
C GLU A 27 13.00 -10.38 0.77
N ILE A 28 12.72 -11.26 1.74
CA ILE A 28 13.69 -11.64 2.78
C ILE A 28 14.29 -13.03 2.50
N THR A 29 13.64 -13.84 1.66
CA THR A 29 14.06 -15.20 1.33
C THR A 29 14.60 -15.30 -0.10
N THR A 30 15.57 -16.19 -0.32
CA THR A 30 16.07 -16.55 -1.67
C THR A 30 15.21 -17.59 -2.39
N ASN A 31 14.17 -18.11 -1.73
CA ASN A 31 13.26 -19.10 -2.29
C ASN A 31 12.24 -18.44 -3.22
N TYR A 32 11.96 -19.07 -4.37
CA TYR A 32 10.94 -18.58 -5.30
C TYR A 32 9.55 -19.06 -4.88
N TYR A 33 8.64 -18.12 -4.62
CA TYR A 33 7.23 -18.40 -4.38
C TYR A 33 6.39 -17.81 -5.54
N PRO A 34 5.52 -18.61 -6.20
CA PRO A 34 4.70 -18.09 -7.28
C PRO A 34 3.67 -17.09 -6.74
N SER A 35 3.46 -16.01 -7.48
CA SER A 35 2.46 -15.01 -7.15
C SER A 35 1.06 -15.59 -7.17
N LYS A 36 0.19 -15.09 -6.29
CA LYS A 36 -1.21 -15.46 -6.24
C LYS A 36 -2.05 -14.53 -7.11
N GLN A 37 -3.06 -15.10 -7.77
CA GLN A 37 -3.92 -14.36 -8.68
C GLN A 37 -4.89 -13.42 -7.97
N SER A 38 -5.22 -13.69 -6.70
CA SER A 38 -6.19 -12.89 -5.94
C SER A 38 -5.67 -12.47 -4.57
N PRO A 39 -5.82 -11.19 -4.18
CA PRO A 39 -5.60 -10.74 -2.80
C PRO A 39 -6.52 -11.44 -1.79
N ARG A 40 -7.62 -12.05 -2.25
CA ARG A 40 -8.55 -12.81 -1.38
C ARG A 40 -7.94 -14.10 -0.87
N ASP A 41 -6.93 -14.62 -1.55
CA ASP A 41 -6.21 -15.85 -1.17
C ASP A 41 -5.16 -15.58 -0.07
N ILE A 42 -5.05 -14.32 0.37
CA ILE A 42 -4.22 -13.89 1.48
C ILE A 42 -5.08 -13.64 2.70
N VAL A 43 -4.78 -14.35 3.78
CA VAL A 43 -5.47 -14.20 5.05
C VAL A 43 -4.72 -13.19 5.92
N TYR A 44 -5.45 -12.37 6.67
CA TYR A 44 -4.84 -11.59 7.75
C TYR A 44 -4.96 -12.40 9.03
N LEU A 45 -3.84 -12.62 9.71
CA LEU A 45 -3.79 -13.32 10.99
C LEU A 45 -3.09 -12.45 12.02
N GLU A 46 -3.76 -12.17 13.13
CA GLU A 46 -3.18 -11.41 14.24
C GLU A 46 -2.06 -12.19 14.93
N ASN A 47 -2.30 -13.50 15.15
CA ASN A 47 -1.32 -14.45 15.68
C ASN A 47 -1.25 -15.68 14.76
N ILE A 48 -0.05 -16.28 14.65
CA ILE A 48 0.19 -17.46 13.83
C ILE A 48 0.81 -18.55 14.70
N ASP A 49 0.05 -19.60 14.98
CA ASP A 49 0.48 -20.73 15.81
C ASP A 49 1.07 -21.88 14.98
N GLN A 50 0.90 -21.85 13.67
CA GLN A 50 1.39 -22.89 12.76
C GLN A 50 2.79 -22.60 12.21
N PRO A 51 3.59 -23.63 11.88
CA PRO A 51 4.89 -23.46 11.26
C PRO A 51 4.80 -22.63 9.96
N HIS A 52 5.63 -21.60 9.87
CA HIS A 52 5.65 -20.70 8.73
C HIS A 52 7.06 -20.21 8.44
N GLU A 53 7.24 -19.66 7.25
CA GLU A 53 8.43 -18.96 6.81
C GLU A 53 8.08 -17.50 6.52
N LEU A 54 8.95 -16.60 6.96
CA LEU A 54 8.83 -15.18 6.67
C LEU A 54 9.45 -14.93 5.30
N ILE A 55 8.64 -14.54 4.32
CA ILE A 55 9.09 -14.38 2.93
C ILE A 55 9.32 -12.92 2.54
N GLY A 56 8.71 -11.97 3.25
CA GLY A 56 8.95 -10.56 3.02
C GLY A 56 8.25 -9.61 3.98
N ILE A 57 8.52 -8.32 3.79
CA ILE A 57 7.81 -7.22 4.47
C ILE A 57 7.10 -6.40 3.40
N VAL A 58 5.81 -6.17 3.63
CA VAL A 58 4.96 -5.34 2.77
C VAL A 58 4.74 -4.01 3.46
N THR A 59 5.05 -2.90 2.79
CA THR A 59 4.77 -1.56 3.30
C THR A 59 3.86 -0.79 2.35
N VAL A 60 2.74 -0.29 2.87
CA VAL A 60 1.75 0.48 2.12
C VAL A 60 1.61 1.86 2.72
N ASN A 61 1.68 2.87 1.84
CA ASN A 61 1.31 4.24 2.16
C ASN A 61 -0.22 4.40 2.14
N ALA A 62 -0.79 4.96 3.19
CA ALA A 62 -2.21 5.28 3.24
C ALA A 62 -2.47 6.72 3.71
N GLU A 63 -3.55 7.30 3.20
CA GLU A 63 -4.02 8.60 3.66
C GLU A 63 -4.69 8.50 5.01
N ARG A 64 -4.65 9.59 5.79
CA ARG A 64 -5.23 9.68 7.14
C ARG A 64 -6.72 9.30 7.24
N ARG A 65 -7.53 9.48 6.19
CA ARG A 65 -8.97 9.12 6.20
C ARG A 65 -9.26 7.76 5.54
N GLN A 66 -8.23 7.08 5.07
CA GLN A 66 -8.42 5.81 4.38
C GLN A 66 -8.86 4.73 5.37
N ARG A 67 -9.85 3.92 4.99
CA ARG A 67 -10.35 2.85 5.87
C ARG A 67 -9.31 1.75 5.99
N ILE A 68 -9.12 1.21 7.20
CA ILE A 68 -8.22 0.07 7.44
C ILE A 68 -8.50 -1.10 6.50
N SER A 69 -9.76 -1.34 6.13
CA SER A 69 -10.13 -2.39 5.16
C SER A 69 -9.48 -2.20 3.78
N GLU A 70 -9.37 -0.96 3.31
CA GLU A 70 -8.74 -0.65 2.02
C GLU A 70 -7.22 -0.76 2.11
N ILE A 71 -6.64 -0.43 3.27
CA ILE A 71 -5.21 -0.59 3.52
C ILE A 71 -4.85 -2.08 3.59
N LEU A 72 -5.68 -2.89 4.25
CA LEU A 72 -5.55 -4.35 4.28
C LEU A 72 -5.64 -4.95 2.88
N GLU A 73 -6.56 -4.47 2.03
CA GLU A 73 -6.66 -4.95 0.65
C GLU A 73 -5.39 -4.65 -0.16
N LYS A 74 -4.83 -3.44 -0.02
CA LYS A 74 -3.55 -3.08 -0.63
C LYS A 74 -2.42 -3.98 -0.11
N MET A 75 -2.30 -4.16 1.20
CA MET A 75 -1.28 -5.03 1.80
C MET A 75 -1.39 -6.47 1.31
N LYS A 76 -2.61 -7.01 1.22
CA LYS A 76 -2.87 -8.36 0.68
C LYS A 76 -2.49 -8.48 -0.78
N ARG A 77 -2.69 -7.43 -1.58
CA ARG A 77 -2.31 -7.43 -3.00
C ARG A 77 -0.80 -7.55 -3.16
N GLU A 78 -0.04 -6.79 -2.39
CA GLU A 78 1.44 -6.87 -2.42
C GLU A 78 1.94 -8.21 -1.87
N ALA A 79 1.34 -8.72 -0.79
CA ALA A 79 1.66 -10.04 -0.28
C ALA A 79 1.33 -11.17 -1.27
N ALA A 80 0.27 -11.01 -2.07
CA ALA A 80 -0.06 -11.94 -3.15
C ALA A 80 1.00 -11.95 -4.25
N ILE A 81 1.57 -10.79 -4.60
CA ILE A 81 2.69 -10.70 -5.54
C ILE A 81 3.91 -11.48 -5.03
N LEU A 82 4.17 -11.41 -3.73
CA LEU A 82 5.23 -12.17 -3.05
C LEU A 82 4.92 -13.68 -2.88
N GLY A 83 3.73 -14.15 -3.26
CA GLY A 83 3.33 -15.56 -3.11
C GLY A 83 2.99 -15.98 -1.67
N ALA A 84 2.74 -15.02 -0.79
CA ALA A 84 2.40 -15.26 0.62
C ALA A 84 1.08 -16.02 0.80
N ASP A 85 0.90 -16.65 1.96
CA ASP A 85 -0.37 -17.22 2.40
C ASP A 85 -1.10 -16.32 3.39
N ALA A 86 -0.35 -15.59 4.20
CA ALA A 86 -0.91 -14.65 5.14
C ALA A 86 -0.05 -13.40 5.33
N ILE A 87 -0.69 -12.37 5.86
CA ILE A 87 -0.02 -11.20 6.45
C ILE A 87 -0.29 -11.16 7.95
N THR A 88 0.71 -10.76 8.72
CA THR A 88 0.65 -10.65 10.18
C THR A 88 1.48 -9.47 10.69
N ASN A 89 1.46 -9.23 12.01
CA ASN A 89 2.29 -8.23 12.69
C ASN A 89 2.19 -6.84 12.02
N ILE A 90 0.96 -6.39 11.80
CA ILE A 90 0.71 -5.09 11.17
C ILE A 90 1.17 -3.98 12.14
N ARG A 91 2.02 -3.09 11.65
CA ARG A 91 2.55 -1.94 12.38
C ARG A 91 2.24 -0.67 11.62
N THR A 92 2.15 0.44 12.35
CA THR A 92 2.03 1.79 11.79
C THR A 92 3.07 2.71 12.39
N ASP A 93 3.65 3.58 11.58
CA ASP A 93 4.58 4.63 12.00
C ASP A 93 3.88 5.94 12.41
N SER A 94 2.54 5.94 12.47
CA SER A 94 1.75 7.11 12.87
C SER A 94 1.86 7.36 14.39
N THR A 95 2.79 8.23 14.78
CA THR A 95 3.18 8.47 16.19
C THR A 95 2.41 9.57 16.92
N GLY A 96 1.37 10.20 16.37
CA GLY A 96 0.87 11.46 16.94
C GLY A 96 -0.64 11.66 16.93
N GLN A 97 -1.15 12.24 18.03
CA GLN A 97 -2.51 12.77 18.11
C GLN A 97 -2.85 13.73 16.96
N TRP A 98 -4.14 13.73 16.65
CA TRP A 98 -4.77 14.34 15.51
C TRP A 98 -4.76 15.88 15.57
N LYS A 99 -3.64 16.57 15.24
CA LYS A 99 -3.70 18.03 15.04
C LYS A 99 -4.40 18.33 13.72
N SER A 100 -5.54 19.02 13.79
CA SER A 100 -6.21 19.63 12.63
C SER A 100 -5.36 20.82 12.19
N LEU A 101 -4.98 20.84 10.91
CA LEU A 101 -4.33 22.02 10.34
C LEU A 101 -5.42 22.98 9.84
N PRO A 102 -5.36 24.28 10.16
CA PRO A 102 -6.43 25.22 9.82
C PRO A 102 -6.66 25.37 8.30
N ALA A 103 -5.69 25.00 7.46
CA ALA A 103 -5.78 25.07 6.00
C ALA A 103 -6.23 23.75 5.33
N GLN A 104 -6.66 22.74 6.08
CA GLN A 104 -6.95 21.40 5.55
C GLN A 104 -8.05 21.35 4.48
N ASN A 105 -8.94 22.35 4.45
CA ASN A 105 -9.97 22.50 3.41
C ASN A 105 -9.44 23.14 2.10
N LEU A 106 -8.32 23.87 2.16
CA LEU A 106 -7.69 24.55 1.00
C LEU A 106 -6.63 23.68 0.31
N ILE A 107 -6.00 22.76 1.04
CA ILE A 107 -4.89 21.90 0.58
C ILE A 107 -5.31 20.42 0.50
N SER A 108 -6.60 20.15 0.26
CA SER A 108 -7.24 18.81 0.13
C SER A 108 -6.29 17.62 0.28
N ASN A 109 -6.38 16.91 1.42
CA ASN A 109 -5.75 15.62 1.70
C ASN A 109 -4.21 15.50 1.58
N GLY A 110 -3.48 16.58 1.27
CA GLY A 110 -2.12 16.47 0.72
C GLY A 110 -0.98 15.98 1.64
N TYR A 111 -1.11 15.91 2.97
CA TYR A 111 0.11 15.98 3.79
C TYR A 111 0.25 15.05 4.99
N ILE A 112 -0.68 14.12 5.25
CA ILE A 112 -0.50 13.15 6.35
C ILE A 112 -0.70 11.75 5.81
N ARG A 113 0.42 11.15 5.41
CA ARG A 113 0.55 9.76 5.01
C ARG A 113 1.06 8.97 6.21
N ALA A 114 0.41 7.85 6.49
CA ALA A 114 0.91 6.86 7.44
C ALA A 114 1.40 5.65 6.65
N ASN A 115 2.55 5.11 7.05
CA ASN A 115 3.00 3.83 6.54
C ASN A 115 2.42 2.73 7.40
N PHE A 116 1.91 1.71 6.73
CA PHE A 116 1.48 0.47 7.32
C PHE A 116 2.40 -0.63 6.82
N SER A 117 3.10 -1.28 7.73
CA SER A 117 3.96 -2.40 7.41
C SER A 117 3.37 -3.69 7.96
N ALA A 118 3.51 -4.78 7.22
CA ALA A 118 3.07 -6.10 7.61
C ALA A 118 4.11 -7.15 7.21
N THR A 119 4.20 -8.21 8.01
CA THR A 119 5.03 -9.37 7.70
C THR A 119 4.24 -10.32 6.80
N ALA A 120 4.78 -10.64 5.62
CA ALA A 120 4.23 -11.62 4.71
C ALA A 120 4.85 -12.99 4.97
N VAL A 121 4.00 -14.02 5.08
CA VAL A 121 4.43 -15.37 5.46
C VAL A 121 3.90 -16.44 4.51
N LYS A 122 4.66 -17.52 4.39
CA LYS A 122 4.27 -18.77 3.72
C LYS A 122 4.10 -19.87 4.75
N PHE A 123 3.02 -20.65 4.67
CA PHE A 123 2.86 -21.81 5.55
C PHE A 123 3.72 -22.98 5.05
N LYS A 124 4.24 -23.76 5.99
CA LYS A 124 5.02 -24.97 5.70
C LYS A 124 4.14 -26.19 5.52
#